data_AF-C9MZ22-F1
#
_entry.id   AF-C9MZ22-F1
#
_cell.length_a   1.000
_cell.length_b   1.000
_cell.length_c   1.000
_cell.angle_alpha   90.00
_cell.angle_beta   90.00
_cell.angle_gamma   90.00
#
_symmetry.space_group_name_H-M   'P 1'
#
loop_
_entity.id
_entity.type
_entity.pdbx_description
1 polymer ?
#
loop_
_entity_poly.entity_id
_entity_poly.type
_entity_poly.pdbx_seq_one_letter_code
_entity_poly.pdbx_strand_id
1 'polypeptide(L)'
;MLLLAFSSNLANCSKLVPPIKSRGEMSPGAWMTGFYIGSEYIENNVYHYFENRVKKIISGKKEFLNQYYNLFPKGKYKITNMDAKKLEFKDNTFDLVFTDFPYGDTVPYFEQSILWNAWLKYNVDYKNEIVISNSKMRDKTKEKFKEDIEKAIKEIHRVLKLGKKFIFTYHSLSGFEWLCITNALQLAGFEIIDCELLQQKTFTPRQLNRNKTIKGDLIVVCRKIKNKSLKKVENENGIYLKILNKIFEDKNKVYETNDIFVKFLKELFKTNIYLTNLNIISLLSENAQLTVNGWRKK
;
A
#
# COMPACT_ATOMS: atom_id res chain seq x y z
N MET A 1 -1.30 -7.83 -27.29
CA MET A 1 -1.33 -9.17 -26.64
C MET A 1 0.06 -9.77 -26.57
N LEU A 2 0.76 -9.91 -27.70
CA LEU A 2 2.14 -10.44 -27.72
C LEU A 2 3.12 -9.60 -26.90
N LEU A 3 3.04 -8.27 -26.98
CA LEU A 3 3.87 -7.38 -26.15
C LEU A 3 3.67 -7.59 -24.65
N LEU A 4 2.43 -7.85 -24.21
CA LEU A 4 2.11 -8.16 -22.82
C LEU A 4 2.65 -9.54 -22.41
N ALA A 5 2.56 -10.53 -23.31
CA ALA A 5 3.14 -11.85 -23.08
C ALA A 5 4.66 -11.75 -22.91
N PHE A 6 5.32 -11.02 -23.81
CA PHE A 6 6.74 -10.76 -23.78
C PHE A 6 7.16 -10.05 -22.49
N SER A 7 6.53 -8.92 -22.18
CA SER A 7 6.88 -8.11 -21.02
C SER A 7 6.66 -8.84 -19.69
N SER A 8 5.63 -9.70 -19.60
CA SER A 8 5.37 -10.52 -18.41
C SER A 8 6.44 -11.60 -18.12
N ASN A 9 7.31 -11.90 -19.07
CA ASN A 9 8.37 -12.90 -18.93
C ASN A 9 9.76 -12.32 -18.65
N LEU A 10 9.97 -11.02 -18.82
CA LEU A 10 11.31 -10.42 -18.77
C LEU A 10 12.10 -10.84 -17.53
N ALA A 11 11.50 -10.80 -16.34
CA ALA A 11 12.17 -11.20 -15.11
C ALA A 11 12.48 -12.71 -15.05
N ASN A 12 11.58 -13.56 -15.55
CA ASN A 12 11.76 -15.02 -15.54
C ASN A 12 12.77 -15.49 -16.60
N CYS A 13 12.95 -14.72 -17.67
CA CYS A 13 13.92 -14.98 -18.74
C CYS A 13 15.19 -14.13 -18.56
N SER A 14 15.56 -13.84 -17.31
CA SER A 14 16.76 -13.09 -16.95
C SER A 14 17.60 -13.87 -15.94
N LYS A 15 18.79 -13.36 -15.63
CA LYS A 15 19.69 -13.92 -14.60
C LYS A 15 19.21 -13.69 -13.15
N LEU A 16 18.01 -13.15 -12.97
CA LEU A 16 17.40 -12.86 -11.65
C LEU A 16 16.72 -14.08 -11.01
N VAL A 17 16.71 -15.23 -11.69
CA VAL A 17 16.02 -16.44 -11.21
C VAL A 17 17.03 -17.36 -10.51
N PRO A 18 17.00 -17.47 -9.16
CA PRO A 18 17.83 -18.44 -8.45
C PRO A 18 17.24 -19.85 -8.56
N PRO A 19 18.06 -20.90 -8.42
CA PRO A 19 17.58 -22.26 -8.27
C PRO A 19 16.87 -22.48 -6.92
N ILE A 20 15.79 -23.26 -6.92
CA ILE A 20 15.16 -23.73 -5.68
C ILE A 20 15.84 -25.03 -5.24
N LYS A 21 16.88 -24.90 -4.41
CA LYS A 21 17.70 -26.05 -3.94
C LYS A 21 16.89 -27.14 -3.24
N SER A 22 15.76 -26.80 -2.61
CA SER A 22 14.86 -27.80 -1.98
C SER A 22 14.09 -28.68 -2.97
N ARG A 23 14.04 -28.31 -4.25
CA ARG A 23 13.41 -29.11 -5.32
C ARG A 23 14.44 -29.85 -6.19
N GLY A 24 15.72 -29.54 -6.01
CA GLY A 24 16.85 -30.05 -6.79
C GLY A 24 17.87 -28.95 -7.07
N GLU A 25 19.09 -29.33 -7.43
CA GLU A 25 20.24 -28.42 -7.56
C GLU A 25 19.98 -27.24 -8.50
N MET A 26 19.36 -27.49 -9.66
CA MET A 26 19.04 -26.48 -10.68
C MET A 26 17.54 -26.39 -11.00
N SER A 27 16.69 -26.55 -9.99
CA SER A 27 15.23 -26.52 -10.17
C SER A 27 14.70 -25.08 -10.39
N PRO A 28 13.84 -24.86 -11.42
CA PRO A 28 13.29 -23.53 -11.72
C PRO A 28 12.57 -22.88 -10.53
N GLY A 29 13.00 -21.65 -10.22
CA GLY A 29 12.39 -20.80 -9.21
C GLY A 29 11.48 -19.71 -9.75
N ALA A 30 11.08 -18.82 -8.85
CA ALA A 30 10.53 -17.52 -9.21
C ALA A 30 11.62 -16.47 -9.01
N TRP A 31 11.58 -15.39 -9.80
CA TRP A 31 12.41 -14.22 -9.55
C TRP A 31 12.20 -13.73 -8.10
N MET A 32 13.29 -13.40 -7.41
CA MET A 32 13.21 -12.74 -6.11
C MET A 32 13.03 -11.24 -6.30
N THR A 33 12.21 -10.60 -5.47
CA THR A 33 11.98 -9.16 -5.53
C THR A 33 13.29 -8.37 -5.35
N GLY A 34 13.76 -7.77 -6.45
CA GLY A 34 15.01 -7.00 -6.52
C GLY A 34 15.78 -7.29 -7.81
N PHE A 35 16.81 -6.47 -8.10
CA PHE A 35 17.72 -6.66 -9.24
C PHE A 35 19.02 -7.36 -8.83
N TYR A 36 18.93 -8.35 -7.95
CA TYR A 36 20.07 -9.12 -7.49
C TYR A 36 20.33 -10.29 -8.44
N ILE A 37 21.58 -10.41 -8.90
CA ILE A 37 22.06 -11.57 -9.66
C ILE A 37 22.98 -12.36 -8.74
N GLY A 38 22.58 -13.59 -8.42
CA GLY A 38 23.39 -14.50 -7.62
C GLY A 38 24.55 -15.10 -8.40
N SER A 39 25.48 -15.77 -7.71
CA SER A 39 26.53 -16.57 -8.33
C SER A 39 25.97 -17.78 -9.10
N GLU A 40 24.81 -18.29 -8.67
CA GLU A 40 24.04 -19.34 -9.34
C GLU A 40 22.70 -18.77 -9.82
N TYR A 41 22.37 -18.99 -11.09
CA TYR A 41 21.12 -18.56 -11.70
C TYR A 41 20.66 -19.53 -12.79
N ILE A 42 19.37 -19.50 -13.11
CA ILE A 42 18.76 -20.30 -14.16
C ILE A 42 18.39 -19.41 -15.34
N GLU A 43 18.86 -19.75 -16.53
CA GLU A 43 18.39 -19.16 -17.78
C GLU A 43 17.25 -20.00 -18.35
N ASN A 44 16.04 -19.47 -18.25
CA ASN A 44 14.86 -20.15 -18.78
C ASN A 44 14.75 -19.99 -20.30
N ASN A 45 14.27 -21.03 -21.00
CA ASN A 45 14.00 -20.97 -22.44
C ASN A 45 12.95 -19.88 -22.75
N VAL A 46 13.40 -18.84 -23.47
CA VAL A 46 12.60 -17.65 -23.78
C VAL A 46 11.34 -18.01 -24.58
N TYR A 47 11.50 -18.84 -25.62
CA TYR A 47 10.40 -19.21 -26.51
C TYR A 47 9.32 -20.00 -25.76
N HIS A 48 9.73 -21.00 -24.97
CA HIS A 48 8.83 -21.82 -24.16
C HIS A 48 8.02 -20.97 -23.17
N TYR A 49 8.69 -20.09 -22.42
CA TYR A 49 8.01 -19.21 -21.47
C TYR A 49 7.11 -18.20 -22.18
N PHE A 50 7.52 -17.66 -23.32
CA PHE A 50 6.71 -16.77 -24.14
C PHE A 50 5.42 -17.44 -24.61
N GLU A 51 5.52 -18.62 -25.21
CA GLU A 51 4.38 -19.40 -25.67
C GLU A 51 3.40 -19.70 -24.52
N ASN A 52 3.94 -20.10 -23.36
CA ASN A 52 3.14 -20.35 -22.16
C ASN A 52 2.40 -19.09 -21.68
N ARG A 53 3.02 -17.90 -21.74
CA ARG A 53 2.33 -16.64 -21.38
C ARG A 53 1.27 -16.25 -22.39
N VAL A 54 1.51 -16.48 -23.68
CA VAL A 54 0.48 -16.25 -24.71
C VAL A 54 -0.76 -17.10 -24.41
N LYS A 55 -0.59 -18.40 -24.13
CA LYS A 55 -1.68 -19.31 -23.74
C LYS A 55 -2.43 -18.80 -22.50
N LYS A 56 -1.71 -18.38 -21.46
CA LYS A 56 -2.32 -17.82 -20.22
C LYS A 56 -3.09 -16.53 -20.47
N ILE A 57 -2.56 -15.61 -21.27
CA ILE A 57 -3.25 -14.35 -21.61
C ILE A 57 -4.52 -14.62 -22.42
N ILE A 58 -4.48 -15.55 -23.37
CA ILE A 58 -5.68 -15.95 -24.12
C ILE A 58 -6.73 -16.51 -23.17
N SER A 59 -6.34 -17.40 -22.25
CA SER A 59 -7.26 -17.98 -21.26
C SER A 59 -7.88 -16.90 -20.38
N GLY A 60 -7.06 -16.02 -19.78
CA GLY A 60 -7.56 -14.94 -18.92
C GLY A 60 -8.46 -13.96 -19.67
N LYS A 61 -8.16 -13.67 -20.95
CA LYS A 61 -9.03 -12.83 -21.78
C LYS A 61 -10.38 -13.50 -22.07
N LYS A 62 -10.40 -14.81 -22.34
CA LYS A 62 -11.66 -15.56 -22.52
C LYS A 62 -12.50 -15.53 -21.26
N GLU A 63 -11.89 -15.78 -20.10
CA GLU A 63 -12.57 -15.73 -18.80
C GLU A 63 -13.14 -14.34 -18.52
N PHE A 64 -12.32 -13.29 -18.67
CA PHE A 64 -12.77 -11.90 -18.50
C PHE A 64 -13.94 -11.56 -19.43
N LEU A 65 -13.85 -11.90 -20.72
CA LEU A 65 -14.91 -11.61 -21.68
C LEU A 65 -16.19 -12.36 -21.32
N ASN A 66 -16.10 -13.63 -20.91
CA ASN A 66 -17.25 -14.39 -20.44
C ASN A 66 -17.94 -13.71 -19.24
N GLN A 67 -17.16 -13.29 -18.24
CA GLN A 67 -17.70 -12.53 -17.11
C GLN A 67 -18.31 -11.19 -17.55
N TYR A 68 -17.61 -10.44 -18.41
CA TYR A 68 -18.05 -9.14 -18.90
C TYR A 68 -19.38 -9.23 -19.68
N TYR A 69 -19.58 -10.27 -20.48
CA TYR A 69 -20.84 -10.48 -21.19
C TYR A 69 -22.02 -10.74 -20.24
N ASN A 70 -21.75 -11.36 -19.09
CA ASN A 70 -22.75 -11.68 -18.07
C ASN A 70 -22.99 -10.55 -17.07
N LEU A 71 -22.14 -9.52 -17.03
CA LEU A 71 -22.31 -8.37 -16.16
C LEU A 71 -23.36 -7.40 -16.73
N PHE A 72 -24.36 -7.08 -15.92
CA PHE A 72 -25.35 -6.04 -16.19
C PHE A 72 -25.58 -5.17 -14.95
N PRO A 73 -25.69 -3.84 -15.09
CA PRO A 73 -25.59 -3.04 -16.32
C PRO A 73 -24.13 -2.84 -16.79
N LYS A 74 -23.94 -2.75 -18.11
CA LYS A 74 -22.63 -2.46 -18.71
C LYS A 74 -22.25 -0.99 -18.48
N GLY A 75 -21.21 -0.76 -17.70
CA GLY A 75 -20.62 0.58 -17.50
C GLY A 75 -19.71 0.99 -18.66
N LYS A 76 -19.55 2.30 -18.86
CA LYS A 76 -18.44 2.85 -19.66
C LYS A 76 -17.19 2.90 -18.78
N TYR A 77 -16.04 2.55 -19.33
CA TYR A 77 -14.75 2.67 -18.64
C TYR A 77 -13.81 3.61 -19.40
N LYS A 78 -12.96 4.32 -18.65
CA LYS A 78 -11.89 5.17 -19.19
C LYS A 78 -10.63 4.84 -18.42
N ILE A 79 -9.54 4.58 -19.14
CA ILE A 79 -8.21 4.36 -18.57
C ILE A 79 -7.37 5.60 -18.93
N THR A 80 -6.68 6.16 -17.95
CA THR A 80 -5.84 7.34 -18.10
C THR A 80 -4.49 7.11 -17.45
N ASN A 81 -3.46 7.75 -17.98
CA ASN A 81 -2.16 7.88 -17.33
C ASN A 81 -2.03 9.35 -16.90
N MET A 82 -2.35 9.64 -15.64
CA MET A 82 -2.35 10.98 -15.06
C MET A 82 -1.63 10.94 -13.72
N ASP A 83 -1.03 12.07 -13.32
CA ASP A 83 -0.49 12.23 -11.98
C ASP A 83 -1.66 12.38 -10.98
N ALA A 84 -1.67 11.56 -9.93
CA ALA A 84 -2.68 11.64 -8.86
C ALA A 84 -2.69 13.01 -8.14
N LYS A 85 -1.58 13.76 -8.23
CA LYS A 85 -1.44 15.11 -7.68
C LYS A 85 -1.98 16.20 -8.61
N LYS A 86 -2.41 15.86 -9.84
CA LYS A 86 -3.04 16.77 -10.79
C LYS A 86 -3.92 16.00 -11.78
N LEU A 87 -5.18 15.83 -11.43
CA LEU A 87 -6.15 15.10 -12.24
C LEU A 87 -6.82 16.02 -13.27
N GLU A 88 -6.90 15.59 -14.52
CA GLU A 88 -7.56 16.35 -15.62
C GLU A 88 -9.09 16.12 -15.64
N PHE A 89 -9.70 16.16 -14.46
CA PHE A 89 -11.15 16.09 -14.27
C PHE A 89 -11.67 17.38 -13.64
N LYS A 90 -12.93 17.71 -13.91
CA LYS A 90 -13.59 18.86 -13.27
C LYS A 90 -13.84 18.58 -11.80
N ASP A 91 -14.06 19.64 -11.03
CA ASP A 91 -14.47 19.54 -9.64
C ASP A 91 -15.80 18.78 -9.52
N ASN A 92 -16.00 18.05 -8.42
CA ASN A 92 -17.25 17.35 -8.12
C ASN A 92 -17.73 16.42 -9.26
N THR A 93 -16.81 15.72 -9.92
CA THR A 93 -17.08 14.78 -11.00
C THR A 93 -17.53 13.41 -10.49
N PHE A 94 -16.85 12.86 -9.47
CA PHE A 94 -17.02 11.46 -9.07
C PHE A 94 -17.95 11.28 -7.86
N ASP A 95 -18.67 10.16 -7.85
CA ASP A 95 -19.56 9.74 -6.74
C ASP A 95 -18.88 8.80 -5.72
N LEU A 96 -17.74 8.22 -6.09
CA LEU A 96 -16.91 7.36 -5.26
C LEU A 96 -15.47 7.46 -5.76
N VAL A 97 -14.53 7.54 -4.84
CA VAL A 97 -13.11 7.29 -5.12
C VAL A 97 -12.68 6.09 -4.28
N PHE A 98 -12.00 5.14 -4.89
CA PHE A 98 -11.35 4.01 -4.22
C PHE A 98 -9.88 3.99 -4.65
N THR A 99 -8.95 3.96 -3.70
CA THR A 99 -7.50 3.90 -4.03
C THR A 99 -6.71 3.03 -3.06
N ASP A 100 -5.54 2.60 -3.50
CA ASP A 100 -4.47 2.11 -2.64
C ASP A 100 -3.39 3.21 -2.59
N PHE A 101 -2.94 3.61 -1.41
CA PHE A 101 -1.88 4.61 -1.27
C PHE A 101 -0.50 3.95 -1.42
N PRO A 102 0.49 4.67 -1.97
CA PRO A 102 1.83 4.12 -2.10
C PRO A 102 2.49 3.91 -0.74
N TYR A 103 3.14 2.76 -0.55
CA TYR A 103 3.74 2.30 0.71
C TYR A 103 5.07 2.98 1.06
N GLY A 104 5.07 4.32 1.14
CA GLY A 104 6.17 5.12 1.71
C GLY A 104 7.58 4.64 1.33
N ASP A 105 8.33 4.16 2.32
CA ASP A 105 9.71 3.66 2.18
C ASP A 105 9.81 2.16 1.85
N THR A 106 8.68 1.46 1.79
CA THR A 106 8.63 0.00 1.73
C THR A 106 8.71 -0.53 0.30
N VAL A 107 8.15 0.20 -0.68
CA VAL A 107 8.08 -0.26 -2.07
C VAL A 107 8.56 0.83 -3.04
N PRO A 108 9.74 0.68 -3.66
CA PRO A 108 10.19 1.59 -4.72
C PRO A 108 9.61 1.18 -6.08
N TYR A 109 8.37 1.59 -6.37
CA TYR A 109 7.60 1.11 -7.53
C TYR A 109 8.29 1.37 -8.87
N PHE A 110 8.76 2.60 -9.10
CA PHE A 110 9.35 2.96 -10.38
C PHE A 110 10.72 2.32 -10.60
N GLU A 111 11.49 2.12 -9.54
CA GLU A 111 12.75 1.37 -9.61
C GLU A 111 12.46 -0.10 -9.95
N GLN A 112 11.48 -0.72 -9.29
CA GLN A 112 11.07 -2.09 -9.62
C GLN A 112 10.56 -2.20 -11.06
N SER A 113 9.91 -1.17 -11.58
CA SER A 113 9.39 -1.19 -12.96
C SER A 113 10.45 -1.01 -14.06
N ILE A 114 11.73 -0.74 -13.71
CA ILE A 114 12.77 -0.35 -14.68
C ILE A 114 12.97 -1.39 -15.80
N LEU A 115 12.89 -2.69 -15.49
CA LEU A 115 13.06 -3.75 -16.47
C LEU A 115 12.02 -3.65 -17.58
N TRP A 116 10.76 -3.39 -17.23
CA TRP A 116 9.68 -3.24 -18.20
C TRP A 116 9.82 -1.93 -18.97
N ASN A 117 10.13 -0.84 -18.28
CA ASN A 117 10.26 0.47 -18.93
C ASN A 117 11.41 0.52 -19.92
N ALA A 118 12.54 -0.14 -19.64
CA ALA A 118 13.67 -0.25 -20.56
C ALA A 118 13.30 -0.98 -21.85
N TRP A 119 12.63 -2.13 -21.74
CA TRP A 119 12.20 -2.93 -22.91
C TRP A 119 11.08 -2.26 -23.70
N LEU A 120 10.14 -1.61 -23.01
CA LEU A 120 9.01 -0.91 -23.65
C LEU A 120 9.37 0.51 -24.09
N LYS A 121 10.60 0.96 -23.81
CA LYS A 121 11.11 2.31 -24.11
C LYS A 121 10.24 3.42 -23.52
N TYR A 122 9.73 3.21 -22.31
CA TYR A 122 9.00 4.23 -21.56
C TYR A 122 9.94 5.07 -20.71
N ASN A 123 9.74 6.39 -20.78
CA ASN A 123 10.38 7.33 -19.85
C ASN A 123 9.59 7.36 -18.54
N VAL A 124 10.32 7.24 -17.43
CA VAL A 124 9.73 7.14 -16.09
C VAL A 124 9.88 8.47 -15.37
N ASP A 125 8.77 9.00 -14.85
CA ASP A 125 8.78 10.24 -14.09
C ASP A 125 9.12 10.02 -12.61
N TYR A 126 10.38 9.72 -12.33
CA TYR A 126 10.89 9.56 -10.96
C TYR A 126 10.70 10.80 -10.07
N LYS A 127 10.53 11.99 -10.67
CA LYS A 127 10.33 13.25 -9.96
C LYS A 127 8.95 13.31 -9.33
N ASN A 128 7.91 12.83 -10.01
CA ASN A 128 6.55 12.88 -9.49
C ASN A 128 6.09 11.63 -8.71
N GLU A 129 6.89 10.55 -8.68
CA GLU A 129 6.61 9.36 -7.86
C GLU A 129 6.38 9.71 -6.37
N ILE A 130 5.33 9.19 -5.76
CA ILE A 130 5.06 9.38 -4.33
C ILE A 130 5.67 8.20 -3.56
N VAL A 131 6.89 8.38 -3.06
CA VAL A 131 7.65 7.39 -2.28
C VAL A 131 8.57 8.11 -1.30
N ILE A 132 9.04 7.39 -0.29
CA ILE A 132 10.22 7.77 0.50
C ILE A 132 11.39 6.93 -0.03
N SER A 133 12.50 7.56 -0.39
CA SER A 133 13.68 6.86 -0.89
C SER A 133 14.94 7.39 -0.23
N ASN A 134 15.87 6.49 0.05
CA ASN A 134 17.23 6.81 0.51
C ASN A 134 18.22 7.01 -0.65
N SER A 135 17.76 6.97 -1.90
CA SER A 135 18.61 7.20 -3.05
C SER A 135 19.17 8.63 -3.04
N LYS A 136 20.50 8.77 -3.03
CA LYS A 136 21.19 10.07 -3.03
C LYS A 136 20.89 10.92 -4.26
N MET A 137 20.42 10.29 -5.34
CA MET A 137 20.07 10.96 -6.60
C MET A 137 18.60 11.39 -6.63
N ARG A 138 17.79 10.97 -5.66
CA ARG A 138 16.34 11.21 -5.63
C ARG A 138 15.99 12.01 -4.38
N ASP A 139 15.48 13.22 -4.58
CA ASP A 139 14.97 14.05 -3.50
C ASP A 139 13.57 13.57 -3.04
N LYS A 140 13.54 12.40 -2.38
CA LYS A 140 12.32 11.71 -1.93
C LYS A 140 12.33 11.50 -0.42
N THR A 141 12.39 12.61 0.31
CA THR A 141 12.38 12.64 1.78
C THR A 141 11.00 12.35 2.37
N LYS A 142 10.94 12.20 3.69
CA LYS A 142 9.69 12.09 4.47
C LYS A 142 8.81 13.33 4.29
N GLU A 143 9.42 14.50 4.31
CA GLU A 143 8.74 15.78 4.09
C GLU A 143 8.16 15.83 2.68
N LYS A 144 8.90 15.33 1.68
CA LYS A 144 8.40 15.28 0.31
C LYS A 144 7.22 14.34 0.15
N PHE A 145 7.29 13.17 0.78
CA PHE A 145 6.17 12.23 0.82
C PHE A 145 4.92 12.86 1.43
N LYS A 146 5.06 13.57 2.56
CA LYS A 146 3.95 14.32 3.18
C LYS A 146 3.32 15.31 2.20
N GLU A 147 4.13 16.15 1.55
CA GLU A 147 3.64 17.13 0.56
C GLU A 147 2.92 16.46 -0.62
N ASP A 148 3.48 15.38 -1.15
CA ASP A 148 2.94 14.67 -2.31
C ASP A 148 1.61 13.97 -1.97
N ILE A 149 1.50 13.35 -0.79
CA ILE A 149 0.25 12.77 -0.27
C ILE A 149 -0.81 13.85 -0.05
N GLU A 150 -0.44 15.00 0.53
CA GLU A 150 -1.35 16.14 0.69
C GLU A 150 -1.90 16.64 -0.65
N LYS A 151 -1.06 16.73 -1.68
CA LYS A 151 -1.49 17.14 -3.04
C LYS A 151 -2.44 16.10 -3.65
N ALA A 152 -2.11 14.82 -3.56
CA ALA A 152 -2.97 13.76 -4.08
C ALA A 152 -4.34 13.74 -3.39
N ILE A 153 -4.39 13.86 -2.06
CA ILE A 153 -5.65 13.89 -1.30
C ILE A 153 -6.46 15.16 -1.60
N LYS A 154 -5.80 16.32 -1.79
CA LYS A 154 -6.47 17.55 -2.23
C LYS A 154 -7.13 17.39 -3.60
N GLU A 155 -6.47 16.72 -4.54
CA GLU A 155 -7.05 16.43 -5.85
C GLU A 155 -8.24 15.46 -5.74
N ILE A 156 -8.11 14.39 -4.93
CA ILE A 156 -9.22 13.47 -4.64
C ILE A 156 -10.41 14.25 -4.06
N HIS A 157 -10.17 15.15 -3.10
CA HIS A 157 -11.20 16.01 -2.54
C HIS A 157 -11.86 16.90 -3.60
N ARG A 158 -11.07 17.55 -4.46
CA ARG A 158 -11.56 18.45 -5.51
C ARG A 158 -12.51 17.72 -6.47
N VAL A 159 -12.11 16.55 -6.97
CA VAL A 159 -12.88 15.80 -7.98
C VAL A 159 -14.06 15.01 -7.40
N LEU A 160 -14.09 14.71 -6.10
CA LEU A 160 -15.19 13.99 -5.46
C LEU A 160 -16.36 14.95 -5.12
N LYS A 161 -17.60 14.53 -5.33
CA LYS A 161 -18.79 15.33 -4.95
C LYS A 161 -18.94 15.43 -3.42
N LEU A 162 -19.51 16.53 -2.94
CA LEU A 162 -19.80 16.73 -1.51
C LEU A 162 -20.68 15.60 -0.94
N GLY A 163 -20.37 15.15 0.27
CA GLY A 163 -21.10 14.08 0.96
C GLY A 163 -20.81 12.66 0.45
N LYS A 164 -20.05 12.51 -0.64
CA LYS A 164 -19.68 11.22 -1.20
C LYS A 164 -18.48 10.59 -0.50
N LYS A 165 -18.32 9.29 -0.73
CA LYS A 165 -17.32 8.46 -0.06
C LYS A 165 -15.99 8.48 -0.82
N PHE A 166 -14.92 8.58 -0.05
CA PHE A 166 -13.57 8.25 -0.47
C PHE A 166 -13.15 7.04 0.37
N ILE A 167 -12.79 5.94 -0.28
CA ILE A 167 -12.32 4.73 0.37
C ILE A 167 -10.87 4.54 -0.01
N PHE A 168 -10.02 4.20 0.94
CA PHE A 168 -8.68 3.74 0.61
C PHE A 168 -8.31 2.50 1.38
N THR A 169 -7.47 1.69 0.76
CA THR A 169 -6.77 0.58 1.41
C THR A 169 -5.34 1.01 1.71
N TYR A 170 -4.85 0.70 2.90
CA TYR A 170 -3.45 0.98 3.26
C TYR A 170 -2.98 0.09 4.40
N HIS A 171 -1.71 -0.26 4.38
CA HIS A 171 -1.02 -0.92 5.48
C HIS A 171 0.34 -0.28 5.70
N SER A 172 0.69 -0.01 6.95
CA SER A 172 2.04 0.42 7.30
C SER A 172 2.29 0.25 8.80
N LEU A 173 3.54 -0.09 9.15
CA LEU A 173 4.03 0.01 10.52
C LEU A 173 4.52 1.43 10.86
N SER A 174 4.66 2.30 9.86
CA SER A 174 5.15 3.66 10.01
C SER A 174 4.03 4.56 10.52
N GLY A 175 4.15 4.98 11.78
CA GLY A 175 3.25 5.99 12.35
C GLY A 175 3.35 7.33 11.61
N PHE A 176 4.51 7.66 11.04
CA PHE A 176 4.70 8.86 10.23
C PHE A 176 3.84 8.85 8.95
N GLU A 177 3.76 7.71 8.25
CA GLU A 177 2.93 7.59 7.04
C GLU A 177 1.44 7.72 7.37
N TRP A 178 0.99 7.06 8.45
CA TRP A 178 -0.37 7.21 8.96
C TRP A 178 -0.68 8.65 9.38
N LEU A 179 0.27 9.34 10.01
CA LEU A 179 0.15 10.75 10.34
C LEU A 179 -0.01 11.61 9.08
N CYS A 180 0.79 11.38 8.04
CA CYS A 180 0.70 12.12 6.77
C CYS A 180 -0.68 11.96 6.14
N ILE A 181 -1.16 10.72 5.99
CA ILE A 181 -2.47 10.42 5.41
C ILE A 181 -3.59 11.04 6.26
N THR A 182 -3.57 10.82 7.58
CA THR A 182 -4.62 11.30 8.49
C THR A 182 -4.73 12.82 8.48
N ASN A 183 -3.59 13.52 8.54
CA ASN A 183 -3.57 14.98 8.49
C ASN A 183 -3.99 15.52 7.13
N ALA A 184 -3.53 14.91 6.03
CA ALA A 184 -3.94 15.30 4.69
C ALA A 184 -5.45 15.17 4.48
N LEU A 185 -6.06 14.09 4.98
CA LEU A 185 -7.52 13.92 4.98
C LEU A 185 -8.21 15.05 5.74
N GLN A 186 -7.74 15.38 6.94
CA GLN A 186 -8.34 16.44 7.74
C GLN A 186 -8.21 17.82 7.10
N LEU A 187 -7.02 18.14 6.59
CA LEU A 187 -6.74 19.41 5.90
C LEU A 187 -7.57 19.57 4.62
N ALA A 188 -7.81 18.48 3.90
CA ALA A 188 -8.60 18.52 2.68
C ALA A 188 -10.11 18.62 2.93
N GLY A 189 -10.60 18.29 4.13
CA GLY A 189 -12.04 18.28 4.42
C GLY A 189 -12.69 16.89 4.36
N PHE A 190 -11.93 15.83 4.60
CA PHE A 190 -12.45 14.47 4.75
C PHE A 190 -12.66 14.09 6.20
N GLU A 191 -13.83 13.55 6.53
CA GLU A 191 -14.12 12.87 7.80
C GLU A 191 -13.91 11.37 7.66
N ILE A 192 -13.16 10.74 8.57
CA ILE A 192 -13.05 9.29 8.64
C ILE A 192 -14.29 8.79 9.41
N ILE A 193 -15.10 7.96 8.75
CA ILE A 193 -16.37 7.46 9.31
C ILE A 193 -16.33 5.98 9.65
N ASP A 194 -15.41 5.21 9.05
CA ASP A 194 -15.26 3.78 9.34
C ASP A 194 -13.84 3.30 9.00
N CYS A 195 -13.43 2.19 9.62
CA CYS A 195 -12.14 1.57 9.42
C CYS A 195 -12.21 0.08 9.76
N GLU A 196 -11.91 -0.78 8.79
CA GLU A 196 -11.95 -2.23 8.94
C GLU A 196 -10.69 -2.92 8.40
N LEU A 197 -10.29 -4.03 9.02
CA LEU A 197 -9.16 -4.82 8.55
C LEU A 197 -9.63 -5.81 7.47
N LEU A 198 -9.07 -5.69 6.27
CA LEU A 198 -9.10 -6.75 5.27
C LEU A 198 -7.93 -7.70 5.50
N GLN A 199 -8.20 -8.79 6.21
CA GLN A 199 -7.18 -9.79 6.50
C GLN A 199 -6.74 -10.51 5.21
N GLN A 200 -5.42 -10.65 5.06
CA GLN A 200 -4.85 -11.35 3.92
C GLN A 200 -5.13 -12.87 4.03
N LYS A 201 -5.54 -13.50 2.92
CA LYS A 201 -5.79 -14.95 2.89
C LYS A 201 -4.52 -15.79 3.05
N THR A 202 -3.39 -15.30 2.56
CA THR A 202 -2.11 -16.01 2.59
C THR A 202 -1.00 -15.04 2.95
N PHE A 203 -0.24 -15.38 3.98
CA PHE A 203 0.86 -14.56 4.45
C PHE A 203 2.15 -14.90 3.72
N THR A 204 2.93 -13.87 3.42
CA THR A 204 4.29 -14.05 2.90
C THR A 204 5.21 -14.64 3.98
N PRO A 205 6.32 -15.32 3.61
CA PRO A 205 7.31 -15.79 4.59
C PRO A 205 7.80 -14.69 5.54
N ARG A 206 7.92 -13.45 5.06
CA ARG A 206 8.30 -12.29 5.87
C ARG A 206 7.26 -11.97 6.95
N GLN A 207 5.98 -12.14 6.67
CA GLN A 207 4.89 -11.95 7.64
C GLN A 207 4.74 -13.14 8.59
N LEU A 208 5.10 -14.35 8.16
CA LEU A 208 5.08 -15.53 9.02
C LEU A 208 6.24 -15.53 10.02
N ASN A 209 7.42 -15.08 9.59
CA ASN A 209 8.66 -15.23 10.37
C ASN A 209 9.01 -13.99 11.22
N ARG A 210 8.19 -12.93 11.23
CA ARG A 210 8.48 -11.68 11.96
C ARG A 210 7.36 -11.31 12.93
N ASN A 211 7.73 -11.05 14.18
CA ASN A 211 6.79 -10.61 15.23
C ASN A 211 6.25 -9.18 15.02
N LYS A 212 7.02 -8.32 14.32
CA LYS A 212 6.63 -6.95 13.96
C LYS A 212 6.19 -6.92 12.50
N THR A 213 4.92 -7.22 12.27
CA THR A 213 4.36 -7.28 10.92
C THR A 213 2.88 -6.92 10.91
N ILE A 214 2.40 -6.53 9.75
CA ILE A 214 0.98 -6.30 9.46
C ILE A 214 0.48 -7.48 8.61
N LYS A 215 -0.75 -7.94 8.88
CA LYS A 215 -1.36 -9.15 8.32
C LYS A 215 -2.56 -8.85 7.42
N GLY A 216 -2.67 -7.63 6.91
CA GLY A 216 -3.74 -7.22 6.02
C GLY A 216 -3.77 -5.70 5.86
N ASP A 217 -4.76 -5.21 5.12
CA ASP A 217 -4.89 -3.79 4.87
C ASP A 217 -6.03 -3.20 5.68
N LEU A 218 -5.88 -1.96 6.13
CA LEU A 218 -7.01 -1.20 6.63
C LEU A 218 -7.77 -0.61 5.46
N ILE A 219 -9.04 -0.97 5.34
CA ILE A 219 -10.03 -0.29 4.51
C ILE A 219 -10.58 0.86 5.34
N VAL A 220 -10.21 2.07 4.97
CA VAL A 220 -10.66 3.30 5.63
C VAL A 220 -11.72 3.96 4.78
N VAL A 221 -12.87 4.25 5.37
CA VAL A 221 -13.97 4.93 4.71
C VAL A 221 -14.01 6.38 5.19
N CYS A 222 -13.86 7.29 4.24
CA CYS A 222 -13.97 8.72 4.44
C CYS A 222 -15.20 9.29 3.75
N ARG A 223 -15.67 10.44 4.24
CA ARG A 223 -16.73 11.24 3.64
C ARG A 223 -16.24 12.68 3.41
N LYS A 224 -16.47 13.21 2.21
CA LYS A 224 -16.21 14.63 1.90
C LYS A 224 -17.21 15.52 2.63
N ILE A 225 -16.73 16.49 3.42
CA ILE A 225 -17.58 17.45 4.16
C ILE A 225 -17.26 18.89 3.75
N LYS A 226 -18.22 19.81 3.94
CA LYS A 226 -18.13 21.19 3.44
C LYS A 226 -17.16 22.04 4.28
N ASN A 227 -17.28 21.93 5.60
CA ASN A 227 -16.48 22.69 6.56
C ASN A 227 -15.90 21.71 7.57
N LYS A 228 -14.58 21.57 7.58
CA LYS A 228 -13.89 20.78 8.59
C LYS A 228 -13.02 21.70 9.45
N SER A 229 -13.29 21.75 10.75
CA SER A 229 -12.40 22.40 11.71
C SER A 229 -11.29 21.44 12.11
N LEU A 230 -10.04 21.90 12.02
CA LEU A 230 -8.91 21.15 12.55
C LEU A 230 -8.97 21.12 14.07
N LYS A 231 -9.07 19.92 14.64
CA LYS A 231 -9.03 19.73 16.08
C LYS A 231 -7.60 19.46 16.52
N LYS A 232 -6.91 20.50 16.99
CA LYS A 232 -5.62 20.35 17.65
C LYS A 232 -5.83 20.03 19.12
N VAL A 233 -4.94 19.24 19.70
CA VAL A 233 -4.95 18.88 21.12
C VAL A 233 -3.59 19.15 21.72
N GLU A 234 -3.55 19.57 22.98
CA GLU A 234 -2.29 19.88 23.67
C GLU A 234 -1.53 18.62 24.09
N ASN A 235 -2.24 17.55 24.44
CA ASN A 235 -1.65 16.30 24.94
C ASN A 235 -2.07 15.08 24.11
N GLU A 236 -1.43 14.91 22.94
CA GLU A 236 -1.59 13.74 22.07
C GLU A 236 -1.19 12.44 22.79
N ASN A 237 -0.06 12.46 23.52
CA ASN A 237 0.45 11.29 24.23
C ASN A 237 -0.56 10.75 25.25
N GLY A 238 -1.27 11.63 25.96
CA GLY A 238 -2.34 11.23 26.87
C GLY A 238 -3.48 10.49 26.16
N ILE A 239 -3.82 10.86 24.93
CA ILE A 239 -4.81 10.16 24.10
C ILE A 239 -4.25 8.79 23.68
N TYR A 240 -3.02 8.74 23.19
CA TYR A 240 -2.40 7.50 22.75
C TYR A 240 -2.27 6.47 23.88
N LEU A 241 -1.89 6.93 25.08
CA LEU A 241 -1.83 6.08 26.28
C LEU A 241 -3.21 5.58 26.71
N LYS A 242 -4.25 6.42 26.64
CA LYS A 242 -5.64 5.97 26.89
C LYS A 242 -6.06 4.85 25.93
N ILE A 243 -5.76 5.02 24.64
CA ILE A 243 -6.05 4.00 23.61
C ILE A 243 -5.28 2.71 23.91
N LEU A 244 -3.97 2.78 24.16
CA LEU A 244 -3.18 1.59 24.49
C LEU A 244 -3.66 0.91 25.77
N ASN A 245 -3.99 1.68 26.81
CA ASN A 245 -4.49 1.12 28.06
C ASN A 245 -5.80 0.35 27.86
N LYS A 246 -6.68 0.83 26.98
CA LYS A 246 -7.90 0.13 26.58
C LYS A 246 -7.59 -1.16 25.79
N ILE A 247 -6.58 -1.15 24.92
CA ILE A 247 -6.18 -2.34 24.16
C ILE A 247 -5.64 -3.43 25.09
N PHE A 248 -4.87 -3.04 26.11
CA PHE A 248 -4.27 -3.93 27.11
C PHE A 248 -5.08 -3.96 28.42
N GLU A 249 -6.41 -3.92 28.34
CA GLU A 249 -7.28 -4.03 29.51
C GLU A 249 -7.10 -5.40 30.20
N ASP A 250 -7.07 -6.48 29.40
CA ASP A 250 -6.62 -7.79 29.85
C ASP A 250 -5.09 -7.85 29.86
N LYS A 251 -4.51 -7.72 31.05
CA LYS A 251 -3.06 -7.77 31.29
C LYS A 251 -2.43 -9.15 31.04
N ASN A 252 -3.21 -10.22 31.11
CA ASN A 252 -2.73 -11.59 30.95
C ASN A 252 -2.70 -12.01 29.47
N LYS A 253 -3.44 -11.31 28.62
CA LYS A 253 -3.50 -11.59 27.19
C LYS A 253 -2.25 -11.14 26.44
N VAL A 254 -1.87 -11.96 25.48
CA VAL A 254 -0.82 -11.64 24.49
C VAL A 254 -1.48 -11.10 23.23
N TYR A 255 -0.93 -10.03 22.69
CA TYR A 255 -1.44 -9.37 21.49
C TYR A 255 -0.41 -9.36 20.38
N GLU A 256 -0.84 -9.68 19.16
CA GLU A 256 0.02 -9.51 17.99
C GLU A 256 0.19 -8.04 17.62
N THR A 257 1.33 -7.69 17.01
CA THR A 257 1.60 -6.31 16.54
C THR A 257 0.48 -5.80 15.62
N ASN A 258 0.02 -6.64 14.68
CA ASN A 258 -1.06 -6.31 13.76
C ASN A 258 -2.34 -5.90 14.49
N ASP A 259 -2.78 -6.70 15.47
CA ASP A 259 -4.03 -6.46 16.18
C ASP A 259 -3.99 -5.17 16.99
N ILE A 260 -2.83 -4.86 17.59
CA ILE A 260 -2.64 -3.62 18.31
C ILE A 260 -2.69 -2.43 17.35
N PHE A 261 -2.00 -2.50 16.22
CA PHE A 261 -2.02 -1.43 15.21
C PHE A 261 -3.44 -1.15 14.70
N VAL A 262 -4.18 -2.19 14.34
CA VAL A 262 -5.56 -2.08 13.85
C VAL A 262 -6.45 -1.44 14.91
N LYS A 263 -6.44 -1.96 16.14
CA LYS A 263 -7.27 -1.40 17.24
C LYS A 263 -6.87 0.03 17.56
N PHE A 264 -5.58 0.32 17.59
CA PHE A 264 -5.06 1.64 17.89
C PHE A 264 -5.51 2.67 16.86
N LEU A 265 -5.35 2.36 15.56
CA LEU A 265 -5.75 3.24 14.47
C LEU A 265 -7.28 3.43 14.42
N LYS A 266 -8.06 2.36 14.63
CA LYS A 266 -9.53 2.45 14.72
C LYS A 266 -9.97 3.43 15.83
N GLU A 267 -9.37 3.34 17.01
CA GLU A 267 -9.71 4.26 18.11
C GLU A 267 -9.16 5.67 17.86
N LEU A 268 -7.97 5.80 17.27
CA LEU A 268 -7.38 7.09 16.94
C LEU A 268 -8.24 7.86 15.93
N PHE A 269 -8.74 7.20 14.88
CA PHE A 269 -9.55 7.85 13.86
C PHE A 269 -10.86 8.42 14.41
N LYS A 270 -11.44 7.81 15.44
CA LYS A 270 -12.64 8.34 16.14
C LYS A 270 -12.39 9.68 16.83
N THR A 271 -11.14 9.99 17.19
CA THR A 271 -10.80 11.24 17.89
C THR A 271 -10.82 12.45 16.96
N ASN A 272 -10.63 12.21 15.65
CA ASN A 272 -10.60 13.21 14.57
C ASN A 272 -9.66 14.40 14.86
N ILE A 273 -8.50 14.13 15.49
CA ILE A 273 -7.50 15.14 15.88
C ILE A 273 -6.40 15.27 14.82
N TYR A 274 -5.89 16.48 14.65
CA TYR A 274 -4.69 16.72 13.85
C TYR A 274 -3.47 16.26 14.65
N LEU A 275 -2.59 15.48 14.02
CA LEU A 275 -1.48 14.79 14.68
C LEU A 275 -0.16 15.55 14.45
N THR A 276 0.61 15.78 15.50
CA THR A 276 1.95 16.38 15.42
C THR A 276 3.04 15.31 15.40
N ASN A 277 2.82 14.19 16.09
CA ASN A 277 3.71 13.04 16.07
C ASN A 277 2.93 11.74 16.23
N LEU A 278 3.38 10.68 15.56
CA LEU A 278 2.83 9.34 15.75
C LEU A 278 3.93 8.29 15.55
N ASN A 279 4.27 7.56 16.62
CA ASN A 279 5.15 6.41 16.56
C ASN A 279 4.61 5.29 17.47
N ILE A 280 3.75 4.44 16.89
CA ILE A 280 3.08 3.36 17.63
C ILE A 280 4.10 2.35 18.18
N ILE A 281 5.18 2.04 17.45
CA ILE A 281 6.20 1.08 17.91
C ILE A 281 6.99 1.62 19.12
N SER A 282 7.37 2.91 19.12
CA SER A 282 8.04 3.52 20.28
C SER A 282 7.13 3.47 21.50
N LEU A 283 5.89 3.93 21.32
CA LEU A 283 4.88 3.94 22.37
C LEU A 283 4.63 2.54 22.95
N LEU A 284 4.58 1.50 22.09
CA LEU A 284 4.49 0.12 22.54
C LEU A 284 5.74 -0.33 23.30
N SER A 285 6.93 0.01 22.82
CA SER A 285 8.18 -0.40 23.48
C SER A 285 8.35 0.24 24.86
N GLU A 286 7.79 1.44 25.06
CA GLU A 286 7.78 2.14 26.34
C GLU A 286 6.78 1.51 27.33
N ASN A 287 5.60 1.06 26.87
CA ASN A 287 4.48 0.65 27.73
C ASN A 287 4.18 -0.86 27.75
N ALA A 288 4.82 -1.64 26.88
CA ALA A 288 4.61 -3.07 26.71
C ALA A 288 5.94 -3.79 26.43
N GLN A 289 5.99 -5.09 26.68
CA GLN A 289 7.13 -5.95 26.41
C GLN A 289 6.81 -6.88 25.24
N LEU A 290 7.70 -6.94 24.26
CA LEU A 290 7.62 -7.89 23.16
C LEU A 290 8.24 -9.22 23.59
N THR A 291 7.46 -10.29 23.54
CA THR A 291 7.87 -11.69 23.78
C THR A 291 7.90 -12.47 22.46
N VAL A 292 8.33 -13.73 22.51
CA VAL A 292 8.28 -14.64 21.34
C VAL A 292 6.84 -14.78 20.80
N ASN A 293 5.84 -14.75 21.68
CA ASN A 293 4.44 -14.97 21.34
C ASN A 293 3.68 -13.66 21.01
N GLY A 294 4.32 -12.49 21.11
CA GLY A 294 3.69 -11.18 20.92
C GLY A 294 3.88 -10.23 22.10
N TRP A 295 3.10 -9.16 22.14
CA TRP A 295 3.19 -8.09 23.13
C TRP A 295 2.38 -8.40 24.39
N ARG A 296 2.94 -8.05 25.54
CA ARG A 296 2.28 -8.05 26.86
C ARG A 296 2.42 -6.69 27.51
N LYS A 297 1.44 -6.29 28.32
CA LYS A 297 1.53 -5.07 29.12
C LYS A 297 2.68 -5.20 30.14
N LYS A 298 3.43 -4.11 30.33
CA LYS A 298 4.37 -4.00 31.45
C LYS A 298 3.63 -3.82 32.77
#